data_AF-A0A3D3HGT1-F1
#
_entry.id   AF-A0A3D3HGT1-F1
#
_cell.length_a   1.000
_cell.length_b   1.000
_cell.length_c   1.000
_cell.angle_alpha   90.00
_cell.angle_beta   90.00
_cell.angle_gamma   90.00
#
_symmetry.space_group_name_H-M   'P 1'
#
loop_
_entity.id
_entity.type
_entity.pdbx_description
1 polymer ?
#
loop_
_entity_poly.entity_id
_entity_poly.type
_entity_poly.pdbx_seq_one_letter_code
_entity_poly.pdbx_strand_id
1 'polypeptide(L)'
;MEMNRAIYYFPRFFLILTSKDVNLYLYFYRYMGHYPDIFSINPEDKIPGKGRVLISEPFLTDRFFNRTIVFITEHTAEGTVGFILNRVIDLMVSSAVEGFDGWDEHLSVGGPVAPDTLHYLHTLGSKVPGSVPVIPGIWWGGEIDALRNLIATGTVGRDQVRFFLGYSGWEKGQLKRELGENSWMTAKVPGEVIMKSRGNVWRDVLRSLNNKYRIWAEFPESPEMN
;
A
#
# COMPACT_ATOMS: atom_id res chain seq x y z
N MET A 1 33.04 -6.37 -21.36
CA MET A 1 32.18 -5.51 -20.53
C MET A 1 31.00 -5.12 -21.40
N GLU A 2 30.02 -6.01 -21.49
CA GLU A 2 28.86 -5.82 -22.36
C GLU A 2 27.94 -4.77 -21.76
N MET A 3 27.58 -3.79 -22.59
CA MET A 3 26.68 -2.70 -22.25
C MET A 3 25.25 -3.25 -22.36
N ASN A 4 24.57 -3.43 -21.22
CA ASN A 4 23.18 -3.88 -21.18
C ASN A 4 22.31 -2.91 -22.01
N ARG A 5 21.65 -3.45 -23.05
CA ARG A 5 20.70 -2.73 -23.90
C ARG A 5 19.30 -3.14 -23.46
N ALA A 6 18.52 -2.21 -22.91
CA ALA A 6 17.10 -2.42 -22.68
C ALA A 6 16.33 -2.04 -23.95
N ILE A 7 15.50 -2.96 -24.46
CA ILE A 7 14.59 -2.73 -25.58
C ILE A 7 13.19 -2.52 -24.99
N TYR A 8 12.63 -1.32 -25.16
CA TYR A 8 11.27 -1.02 -24.73
C TYR A 8 10.28 -1.29 -25.87
N TYR A 9 9.25 -2.08 -25.59
CA TYR A 9 8.20 -2.40 -26.55
C TYR A 9 7.04 -1.41 -26.44
N PHE A 10 6.89 -0.55 -27.44
CA PHE A 10 5.69 0.27 -27.65
C PHE A 10 5.03 -0.11 -28.98
N PRO A 11 3.69 0.04 -29.13
CA PRO A 11 2.94 -0.58 -30.24
C PRO A 11 3.26 -0.05 -31.65
N ARG A 12 4.14 0.94 -31.81
CA ARG A 12 4.42 1.52 -33.14
C ARG A 12 5.86 1.88 -33.53
N PHE A 13 6.87 1.94 -32.65
CA PHE A 13 8.26 2.20 -33.09
C PHE A 13 9.32 1.64 -32.13
N PHE A 14 10.49 1.29 -32.68
CA PHE A 14 11.67 0.80 -31.96
C PHE A 14 12.50 1.97 -31.42
N LEU A 15 12.79 1.98 -30.12
CA LEU A 15 13.77 2.89 -29.52
C LEU A 15 14.79 2.06 -28.75
N ILE A 16 16.06 2.09 -29.19
CA ILE A 16 17.18 1.46 -28.47
C ILE A 16 17.91 2.60 -27.75
N LEU A 17 17.88 2.62 -26.42
CA LEU A 17 18.54 3.66 -25.63
C LEU A 17 19.45 3.05 -24.55
N THR A 18 20.60 3.69 -24.34
CA THR A 18 21.63 3.33 -23.35
C THR A 18 21.65 4.38 -22.24
N SER A 19 21.80 3.93 -21.00
CA SER A 19 21.34 4.63 -19.79
C SER A 19 22.25 5.75 -19.27
N LYS A 20 21.62 6.53 -18.36
CA LYS A 20 22.09 7.62 -17.49
C LYS A 20 21.81 9.02 -18.02
N ASP A 21 20.62 9.57 -17.71
CA ASP A 21 20.48 10.99 -17.40
C ASP A 21 19.04 11.35 -17.01
N VAL A 22 18.87 12.20 -16.00
CA VAL A 22 17.61 12.88 -15.64
C VAL A 22 17.04 13.69 -16.83
N ASN A 23 17.90 14.07 -17.79
CA ASN A 23 17.48 14.66 -19.07
C ASN A 23 16.61 13.73 -19.91
N LEU A 24 16.69 12.41 -19.73
CA LEU A 24 15.86 11.44 -20.45
C LEU A 24 14.38 11.52 -20.00
N TYR A 25 14.12 11.83 -18.73
CA TYR A 25 12.76 12.06 -18.22
C TYR A 25 12.13 13.30 -18.86
N LEU A 26 12.88 14.40 -18.93
CA LEU A 26 12.46 15.62 -19.62
C LEU A 26 12.31 15.40 -21.13
N TYR A 27 13.12 14.53 -21.73
CA TYR A 27 12.98 14.15 -23.14
C TYR A 27 11.72 13.32 -23.39
N PHE A 28 11.42 12.33 -22.55
CA PHE A 28 10.15 11.58 -22.56
C PHE A 28 8.95 12.52 -22.39
N TYR A 29 9.01 13.45 -21.42
CA TYR A 29 7.96 14.43 -21.15
C TYR A 29 7.74 15.39 -22.33
N ARG A 30 8.82 15.83 -22.99
CA ARG A 30 8.79 16.72 -24.16
C ARG A 30 8.34 15.99 -25.43
N TYR A 31 8.59 14.69 -25.55
CA TYR A 31 8.11 13.85 -26.67
C TYR A 31 6.65 13.38 -26.49
N MET A 32 6.19 13.21 -25.25
CA MET A 32 4.81 12.83 -24.92
C MET A 32 3.85 14.03 -24.87
N GLY A 33 4.11 15.11 -25.62
CA GLY A 33 3.34 16.37 -25.61
C GLY A 33 1.83 16.27 -25.91
N HIS A 34 1.29 15.07 -26.05
CA HIS A 34 -0.13 14.76 -26.21
C HIS A 34 -0.72 13.77 -25.18
N TYR A 35 0.06 13.29 -24.20
CA TYR A 35 -0.47 12.48 -23.10
C TYR A 35 -0.99 13.39 -21.99
N PRO A 36 -2.21 13.16 -21.46
CA PRO A 36 -2.70 13.87 -20.28
C PRO A 36 -1.69 13.68 -19.14
N ASP A 37 -1.39 14.74 -18.40
CA ASP A 37 -0.46 14.70 -17.27
C ASP A 37 -0.83 13.55 -16.33
N ILE A 38 0.01 12.50 -16.38
CA ILE A 38 -0.20 11.24 -15.67
C ILE A 38 0.23 11.32 -14.21
N PHE A 39 0.96 12.37 -13.82
CA PHE A 39 1.39 12.62 -12.43
C PHE A 39 0.46 13.61 -11.72
N SER A 40 -0.22 14.46 -12.47
CA SER A 40 -1.35 15.23 -11.94
C SER A 40 -2.49 14.28 -11.58
N ILE A 41 -2.81 14.19 -10.29
CA ILE A 41 -3.92 13.37 -9.81
C ILE A 41 -5.19 14.21 -9.87
N ASN A 42 -6.24 13.65 -10.45
CA ASN A 42 -7.52 14.32 -10.59
C ASN A 42 -8.17 14.55 -9.21
N PRO A 43 -8.96 15.62 -9.03
CA PRO A 43 -9.60 15.93 -7.74
C PRO A 43 -10.49 14.79 -7.19
N GLU A 44 -11.19 14.05 -8.05
CA GLU A 44 -12.04 12.92 -7.67
C GLU A 44 -11.25 11.74 -7.06
N ASP A 45 -9.96 11.63 -7.41
CA ASP A 45 -9.03 10.63 -6.89
C ASP A 45 -8.23 11.17 -5.69
N LYS A 46 -8.58 12.35 -5.16
CA LYS A 46 -7.96 12.98 -3.97
C LYS A 46 -8.88 13.02 -2.76
N ILE A 47 -9.89 12.15 -2.72
CA ILE A 47 -10.86 12.11 -1.63
C ILE A 47 -10.35 11.14 -0.56
N PRO A 48 -9.83 11.60 0.60
CA PRO A 48 -9.45 10.70 1.69
C PRO A 48 -10.71 10.16 2.37
N GLY A 49 -10.57 9.06 3.09
CA GLY A 49 -11.65 8.55 3.91
C GLY A 49 -11.38 7.16 4.45
N LYS A 50 -11.98 6.89 5.61
CA LYS A 50 -12.01 5.55 6.21
C LYS A 50 -12.51 4.52 5.19
N GLY A 51 -11.77 3.41 5.08
CA GLY A 51 -12.07 2.34 4.13
C GLY A 51 -11.54 2.55 2.71
N ARG A 52 -10.87 3.67 2.41
CA ARG A 52 -10.15 3.87 1.16
C ARG A 52 -8.69 3.45 1.32
N VAL A 53 -8.02 3.24 0.20
CA VAL A 53 -6.57 3.10 0.14
C VAL A 53 -5.94 4.38 -0.42
N LEU A 54 -4.76 4.70 0.07
CA LEU A 54 -3.82 5.64 -0.52
C LEU A 54 -2.81 4.84 -1.33
N ILE A 55 -2.54 5.25 -2.55
CA ILE A 55 -1.57 4.64 -3.46
C ILE A 55 -0.54 5.72 -3.75
N SER A 56 0.70 5.47 -3.35
CA SER A 56 1.79 6.43 -3.55
C SER A 56 2.05 6.61 -5.04
N GLU A 57 2.42 7.83 -5.44
CA GLU A 57 3.00 8.03 -6.76
C GLU A 57 4.30 7.21 -6.94
N PRO A 58 4.70 6.85 -8.18
CA PRO A 58 5.85 5.95 -8.42
C PRO A 58 7.19 6.50 -7.94
N PHE A 59 7.33 7.83 -7.91
CA PHE A 59 8.59 8.53 -7.66
C PHE A 59 8.64 9.25 -6.32
N LEU A 60 7.70 8.93 -5.43
CA LEU A 60 7.69 9.48 -4.08
C LEU A 60 9.05 9.23 -3.42
N THR A 61 9.74 10.32 -3.06
CA THR A 61 11.12 10.27 -2.55
C THR A 61 11.21 9.74 -1.12
N ASP A 62 10.08 9.70 -0.42
CA ASP A 62 9.98 9.12 0.92
C ASP A 62 10.26 7.61 0.86
N ARG A 63 11.35 7.18 1.51
CA ARG A 63 11.77 5.77 1.53
C ARG A 63 10.77 4.87 2.28
N PHE A 64 10.04 5.41 3.25
CA PHE A 64 9.01 4.67 3.96
C PHE A 64 7.74 4.48 3.13
N PHE A 65 7.43 5.38 2.21
CA PHE A 65 6.16 5.36 1.48
C PHE A 65 6.25 5.16 -0.02
N ASN A 66 7.45 5.10 -0.60
CA ASN A 66 7.65 4.75 -2.00
C ASN A 66 7.00 3.40 -2.34
N ARG A 67 6.18 3.38 -3.40
CA ARG A 67 5.42 2.22 -3.89
C ARG A 67 4.59 1.53 -2.82
N THR A 68 4.00 2.30 -1.91
CA THR A 68 3.13 1.76 -0.88
C THR A 68 1.66 1.88 -1.25
N ILE A 69 0.89 0.94 -0.72
CA ILE A 69 -0.56 1.06 -0.60
C ILE A 69 -0.86 1.15 0.89
N VAL A 70 -1.49 2.23 1.35
CA VAL A 70 -1.92 2.39 2.74
C VAL A 70 -3.43 2.26 2.83
N PHE A 71 -3.93 1.36 3.66
CA PHE A 71 -5.37 1.26 3.96
C PHE A 71 -5.75 2.17 5.12
N ILE A 72 -6.68 3.10 4.89
CA ILE A 72 -7.15 4.04 5.92
C ILE A 72 -8.18 3.34 6.81
N THR A 73 -7.84 3.11 8.08
CA THR A 73 -8.74 2.51 9.07
C THR A 73 -9.50 3.53 9.89
N GLU A 74 -8.97 4.74 9.99
CA GLU A 74 -9.59 5.87 10.65
C GLU A 74 -9.31 7.17 9.91
N HIS A 75 -10.32 8.03 9.78
CA HIS A 75 -10.18 9.37 9.22
C HIS A 75 -11.16 10.30 9.95
N THR A 76 -10.63 11.20 10.77
CA THR A 76 -11.39 12.18 11.55
C THR A 76 -10.86 13.58 11.32
N ALA A 77 -11.46 14.58 11.98
CA ALA A 77 -10.96 15.96 11.93
C ALA A 77 -9.59 16.14 12.59
N GLU A 78 -9.20 15.23 13.49
CA GLU A 78 -7.94 15.31 14.24
C GLU A 78 -6.79 14.60 13.54
N GLY A 79 -7.09 13.60 12.70
CA GLY A 79 -6.05 12.88 11.98
C GLY A 79 -6.56 11.71 11.16
N THR A 80 -5.60 11.01 10.56
CA THR A 80 -5.83 9.78 9.78
C THR A 80 -4.89 8.69 10.26
N VAL A 81 -5.41 7.46 10.40
CA VAL A 81 -4.61 6.27 10.69
C VAL A 81 -4.81 5.26 9.57
N GLY A 82 -3.71 4.63 9.17
CA GLY A 82 -3.76 3.53 8.22
C GLY A 82 -2.57 2.59 8.30
N PHE A 83 -2.63 1.52 7.52
CA PHE A 83 -1.63 0.45 7.49
C PHE A 83 -1.11 0.21 6.08
N ILE A 84 0.22 0.18 5.92
CA ILE A 84 0.84 -0.21 4.65
C ILE A 84 0.54 -1.69 4.38
N LEU A 85 -0.15 -1.95 3.27
CA LEU A 85 -0.66 -3.28 2.88
C LEU A 85 0.36 -4.14 2.12
N ASN A 86 1.50 -3.58 1.70
CA ASN A 86 2.40 -4.25 0.76
C ASN A 86 3.86 -4.25 1.22
N ARG A 87 4.08 -4.15 2.55
CA ARG A 87 5.41 -4.25 3.17
C ARG A 87 5.43 -5.35 4.23
N VAL A 88 5.56 -6.59 3.76
CA VAL A 88 5.72 -7.77 4.61
C VAL A 88 7.19 -7.89 5.02
N ILE A 89 7.46 -8.30 6.26
CA ILE A 89 8.80 -8.53 6.77
C ILE A 89 9.01 -10.02 7.07
N ASP A 90 10.26 -10.47 7.02
CA ASP A 90 10.65 -11.83 7.34
C ASP A 90 10.71 -12.04 8.87
N LEU A 91 9.54 -11.88 9.50
CA LEU A 91 9.34 -12.06 10.94
C LEU A 91 7.94 -12.63 11.17
N MET A 92 7.87 -13.82 11.76
CA MET A 92 6.61 -14.48 12.09
C MET A 92 6.00 -13.89 13.36
N VAL A 93 4.66 -13.78 13.40
CA VAL A 93 3.96 -13.32 14.61
C VAL A 93 4.19 -14.24 15.80
N SER A 94 4.22 -15.57 15.57
CA SER A 94 4.52 -16.58 16.60
C SER A 94 5.89 -16.41 17.25
N SER A 95 6.85 -15.81 16.55
CA SER A 95 8.21 -15.57 17.05
C SER A 95 8.38 -14.20 17.72
N ALA A 96 7.51 -13.24 17.40
CA ALA A 96 7.63 -11.86 17.85
C ALA A 96 6.64 -11.49 18.97
N VAL A 97 5.53 -12.22 19.08
CA VAL A 97 4.43 -11.89 19.99
C VAL A 97 3.97 -13.14 20.72
N GLU A 98 3.97 -13.08 22.05
CA GLU A 98 3.48 -14.16 22.91
C GLU A 98 1.99 -14.47 22.67
N GLY A 99 1.61 -15.74 22.81
CA GLY A 99 0.23 -16.20 22.69
C GLY A 99 -0.24 -16.47 21.26
N PHE A 100 0.67 -16.49 20.28
CA PHE A 100 0.40 -16.90 18.89
C PHE A 100 1.19 -18.16 18.50
N ASP A 101 1.45 -19.05 19.45
CA ASP A 101 2.22 -20.27 19.22
C ASP A 101 1.61 -21.13 18.10
N GLY A 102 2.45 -21.57 17.15
CA GLY A 102 2.02 -22.35 15.98
C GLY A 102 1.27 -21.56 14.89
N TRP A 103 1.14 -20.23 15.04
CA TRP A 103 0.57 -19.36 14.02
C TRP A 103 1.65 -18.74 13.13
N ASP A 104 2.02 -19.47 12.07
CA ASP A 104 3.06 -19.05 11.12
C ASP A 104 2.53 -18.09 10.05
N GLU A 105 2.23 -16.86 10.47
CA GLU A 105 1.89 -15.73 9.59
C GLU A 105 2.95 -14.64 9.74
N HIS A 106 3.39 -14.07 8.61
CA HIS A 106 4.38 -12.99 8.61
C HIS A 106 3.76 -11.66 9.07
N LEU A 107 4.53 -10.89 9.83
CA LEU A 107 4.21 -9.51 10.16
C LEU A 107 4.38 -8.61 8.94
N SER A 108 3.59 -7.54 8.89
CA SER A 108 3.77 -6.42 7.97
C SER A 108 4.21 -5.17 8.73
N VAL A 109 4.95 -4.27 8.11
CA VAL A 109 5.16 -2.92 8.64
C VAL A 109 3.94 -2.09 8.31
N GLY A 110 3.20 -1.63 9.31
CA GLY A 110 2.02 -0.78 9.14
C GLY A 110 2.36 0.69 8.89
N GLY A 111 3.51 1.15 9.38
CA GLY A 111 4.05 2.49 9.15
C GLY A 111 5.11 2.85 10.18
N PRO A 112 5.66 4.07 10.13
CA PRO A 112 6.77 4.48 10.97
C PRO A 112 6.37 4.86 12.42
N VAL A 113 5.08 5.04 12.70
CA VAL A 113 4.62 5.48 14.01
C VAL A 113 4.42 4.27 14.93
N ALA A 114 4.95 4.37 16.15
CA ALA A 114 4.88 3.32 17.16
C ALA A 114 5.31 1.93 16.63
N PRO A 115 6.53 1.78 16.10
CA PRO A 115 6.95 0.57 15.37
C PRO A 115 6.87 -0.73 16.20
N ASP A 116 6.86 -0.62 17.52
CA ASP A 116 6.80 -1.77 18.44
C ASP A 116 5.37 -2.16 18.85
N THR A 117 4.33 -1.46 18.35
CA THR A 117 2.93 -1.79 18.66
C THR A 117 2.34 -2.75 17.63
N LEU A 118 1.71 -3.83 18.12
CA LEU A 118 0.98 -4.76 17.27
C LEU A 118 -0.43 -4.24 16.99
N HIS A 119 -0.77 -4.19 15.70
CA HIS A 119 -2.12 -3.97 15.21
C HIS A 119 -2.56 -5.14 14.33
N TYR A 120 -3.87 -5.34 14.17
CA TYR A 120 -4.37 -6.36 13.26
C TYR A 120 -5.68 -5.97 12.60
N LEU A 121 -5.84 -6.41 11.36
CA LEU A 121 -7.11 -6.42 10.63
C LEU A 121 -7.67 -7.83 10.65
N HIS A 122 -8.99 -7.97 10.74
CA HIS A 122 -9.63 -9.28 10.72
C HIS A 122 -11.05 -9.28 10.15
N THR A 123 -11.54 -10.46 9.79
CA THR A 123 -12.90 -10.69 9.26
C THR A 123 -13.86 -11.31 10.29
N LEU A 124 -13.46 -11.39 11.55
CA LEU A 124 -14.18 -12.09 12.63
C LEU A 124 -15.36 -11.31 13.22
N GLY A 125 -15.48 -10.02 12.91
CA GLY A 125 -16.55 -9.17 13.40
C GLY A 125 -16.63 -9.12 14.93
N SER A 126 -17.86 -9.22 15.46
CA SER A 126 -18.13 -9.14 16.90
C SER A 126 -17.59 -10.31 17.72
N LYS A 127 -17.02 -11.35 17.09
CA LYS A 127 -16.34 -12.45 17.82
C LYS A 127 -15.09 -11.95 18.55
N VAL A 128 -14.51 -10.83 18.13
CA VAL A 128 -13.43 -10.14 18.83
C VAL A 128 -14.02 -8.85 19.40
N PRO A 129 -14.29 -8.79 20.72
CA PRO A 129 -14.83 -7.58 21.35
C PRO A 129 -13.89 -6.38 21.19
N GLY A 130 -14.45 -5.16 21.25
CA GLY A 130 -13.67 -3.92 21.09
C GLY A 130 -13.20 -3.61 19.65
N SER A 131 -13.51 -4.48 18.68
CA SER A 131 -13.11 -4.28 17.28
C SER A 131 -13.84 -3.09 16.64
N VAL A 132 -13.13 -2.31 15.83
CA VAL A 132 -13.68 -1.16 15.11
C VAL A 132 -14.03 -1.57 13.67
N PRO A 133 -15.29 -1.44 13.22
CA PRO A 133 -15.65 -1.76 11.83
C PRO A 133 -15.04 -0.71 10.89
N VAL A 134 -14.37 -1.15 9.83
CA VAL A 134 -13.74 -0.25 8.85
C VAL A 134 -14.55 -0.18 7.56
N ILE A 135 -14.73 -1.34 6.93
CA ILE A 135 -15.60 -1.57 5.77
C ILE A 135 -16.38 -2.88 6.01
N PRO A 136 -17.45 -3.17 5.23
CA PRO A 136 -18.16 -4.44 5.38
C PRO A 136 -17.21 -5.64 5.35
N GLY A 137 -17.23 -6.44 6.43
CA GLY A 137 -16.40 -7.62 6.58
C GLY A 137 -14.96 -7.39 7.05
N ILE A 138 -14.49 -6.15 7.22
CA ILE A 138 -13.14 -5.85 7.75
C ILE A 138 -13.23 -4.99 8.99
N TRP A 139 -12.55 -5.46 10.03
CA TRP A 139 -12.49 -4.87 11.35
C TRP A 139 -11.03 -4.62 11.73
N TRP A 140 -10.81 -3.59 12.54
CA TRP A 140 -9.50 -3.22 13.07
C TRP A 140 -9.46 -3.41 14.59
N GLY A 141 -8.43 -4.09 15.06
CA GLY A 141 -8.11 -4.22 16.48
C GLY A 141 -9.12 -5.05 17.25
N GLY A 142 -9.32 -4.70 18.52
CA GLY A 142 -10.14 -5.43 19.47
C GLY A 142 -9.31 -6.06 20.59
N GLU A 143 -9.96 -6.91 21.38
CA GLU A 143 -9.33 -7.61 22.50
C GLU A 143 -8.44 -8.75 21.99
N ILE A 144 -7.13 -8.61 22.19
CA ILE A 144 -6.15 -9.57 21.69
C ILE A 144 -6.33 -10.97 22.28
N ASP A 145 -6.77 -11.09 23.54
CA ASP A 145 -6.97 -12.38 24.19
C ASP A 145 -8.15 -13.15 23.59
N ALA A 146 -9.20 -12.45 23.14
CA ALA A 146 -10.29 -13.08 22.39
C ALA A 146 -9.78 -13.62 21.04
N LEU A 147 -8.94 -12.87 20.34
CA LEU A 147 -8.32 -13.33 19.09
C LEU A 147 -7.41 -14.55 19.32
N ARG A 148 -6.55 -14.52 20.35
CA ARG A 148 -5.66 -15.63 20.72
C ARG A 148 -6.46 -16.90 21.02
N ASN A 149 -7.53 -16.79 21.80
CA ASN A 149 -8.40 -17.93 22.10
C ASN A 149 -9.02 -18.53 20.83
N LEU A 150 -9.52 -17.70 19.92
CA LEU A 150 -10.11 -18.16 18.65
C LEU A 150 -9.09 -18.85 17.72
N ILE A 151 -7.84 -18.39 17.75
CA ILE A 151 -6.71 -19.00 17.04
C ILE A 151 -6.36 -20.35 17.67
N ALA A 152 -6.22 -20.41 19.00
CA ALA A 152 -5.87 -21.62 19.73
C ALA A 152 -6.92 -22.73 19.57
N THR A 153 -8.20 -22.38 19.44
CA THR A 153 -9.29 -23.36 19.18
C THR A 153 -9.40 -23.77 17.72
N GLY A 154 -8.51 -23.32 16.83
CA GLY A 154 -8.52 -23.65 15.41
C GLY A 154 -9.75 -23.14 14.65
N THR A 155 -10.45 -22.15 15.20
CA THR A 155 -11.70 -21.61 14.64
C THR A 155 -11.46 -20.49 13.61
N VAL A 156 -10.20 -20.05 13.48
CA VAL A 156 -9.79 -18.93 12.63
C VAL A 156 -8.77 -19.42 11.61
N GLY A 157 -9.02 -19.12 10.34
CA GLY A 157 -8.08 -19.32 9.25
C GLY A 157 -7.04 -18.19 9.14
N ARG A 158 -5.87 -18.50 8.60
CA ARG A 158 -4.76 -17.53 8.45
C ARG A 158 -5.12 -16.32 7.59
N ASP A 159 -5.97 -16.50 6.60
CA ASP A 159 -6.46 -15.44 5.71
C ASP A 159 -7.50 -14.51 6.36
N GLN A 160 -7.99 -14.86 7.55
CA GLN A 160 -8.98 -14.07 8.29
C GLN A 160 -8.37 -13.02 9.19
N VAL A 161 -7.05 -13.04 9.41
CA VAL A 161 -6.34 -12.12 10.30
C VAL A 161 -5.05 -11.68 9.65
N ARG A 162 -4.72 -10.40 9.78
CA ARG A 162 -3.48 -9.83 9.25
C ARG A 162 -2.85 -8.92 10.29
N PHE A 163 -1.57 -9.13 10.56
CA PHE A 163 -0.83 -8.44 11.61
C PHE A 163 0.10 -7.36 11.06
N PHE A 164 0.23 -6.28 11.81
CA PHE A 164 1.03 -5.11 11.47
C PHE A 164 1.81 -4.63 12.69
N LEU A 165 3.06 -4.22 12.48
CA LEU A 165 3.87 -3.48 13.44
C LEU A 165 3.82 -1.99 13.12
N GLY A 166 3.46 -1.18 14.10
CA GLY A 166 3.23 0.25 13.95
C GLY A 166 2.12 0.60 12.96
N TYR A 167 1.97 1.88 12.70
CA TYR A 167 0.95 2.42 11.80
C TYR A 167 1.45 3.66 11.05
N SER A 168 0.73 4.02 10.00
CA SER A 168 0.90 5.28 9.26
C SER A 168 -0.09 6.29 9.81
N GLY A 169 0.43 7.39 10.34
CA GLY A 169 -0.36 8.46 10.93
C GLY A 169 -0.20 9.75 10.16
N TRP A 170 -1.31 10.45 9.96
CA TRP A 170 -1.31 11.83 9.47
C TRP A 170 -1.96 12.73 10.49
N GLU A 171 -1.27 13.80 10.84
CA GLU A 171 -1.83 14.87 11.66
C GLU A 171 -2.93 15.63 10.92
N LYS A 172 -3.67 16.44 11.66
CA LYS A 172 -4.71 17.32 11.15
C LYS A 172 -4.26 18.10 9.91
N GLY A 173 -4.96 17.86 8.80
CA GLY A 173 -4.73 18.52 7.52
C GLY A 173 -3.48 18.06 6.76
N GLN A 174 -2.62 17.20 7.33
CA GLN A 174 -1.41 16.71 6.67
C GLN A 174 -1.75 15.90 5.42
N LEU A 175 -2.61 14.90 5.54
CA LEU A 175 -3.02 14.08 4.39
C LEU A 175 -3.65 14.94 3.27
N LYS A 176 -4.43 15.96 3.63
CA LYS A 176 -5.02 16.88 2.66
C LYS A 176 -3.95 17.67 1.88
N ARG A 177 -2.86 18.09 2.54
CA ARG A 177 -1.73 18.76 1.87
C ARG A 177 -1.02 17.81 0.92
N GLU A 178 -0.68 16.61 1.37
CA GLU A 178 0.03 15.61 0.56
C GLU A 178 -0.79 15.17 -0.67
N LEU A 179 -2.12 15.05 -0.52
CA LEU A 179 -3.04 14.84 -1.65
C LEU A 179 -3.01 16.02 -2.63
N GLY A 180 -2.96 17.26 -2.12
CA GLY A 180 -2.80 18.47 -2.93
C GLY A 180 -1.51 18.47 -3.75
N GLU A 181 -0.43 17.94 -3.17
CA GLU A 181 0.91 17.81 -3.77
C GLU A 181 1.07 16.61 -4.72
N ASN A 182 -0.01 15.87 -5.00
CA ASN A 182 0.00 14.65 -5.82
C ASN A 182 0.84 13.49 -5.25
N SER A 183 1.17 13.50 -3.95
CA SER A 183 1.92 12.40 -3.34
C SER A 183 1.11 11.09 -3.28
N TRP A 184 -0.22 11.23 -3.20
CA TRP A 184 -1.15 10.12 -3.03
C TRP A 184 -2.33 10.21 -3.98
N MET A 185 -2.70 9.06 -4.50
CA MET A 185 -4.00 8.82 -5.13
C MET A 185 -4.88 8.00 -4.19
N THR A 186 -6.17 8.25 -4.15
CA THR A 186 -7.11 7.47 -3.35
C THR A 186 -7.96 6.55 -4.21
N ALA A 187 -8.15 5.31 -3.75
CA ALA A 187 -9.01 4.33 -4.42
C ALA A 187 -9.83 3.52 -3.42
N LYS A 188 -10.86 2.84 -3.92
CA LYS A 188 -11.52 1.75 -3.19
C LYS A 188 -11.02 0.44 -3.77
N VAL A 189 -10.69 -0.51 -2.91
CA VAL A 189 -10.27 -1.86 -3.32
C VAL A 189 -11.13 -2.90 -2.59
N PRO A 190 -11.33 -4.10 -3.17
CA PRO A 190 -12.03 -5.18 -2.49
C PRO A 190 -11.35 -5.57 -1.17
N GLY A 191 -12.15 -6.03 -0.19
CA GLY A 191 -11.64 -6.49 1.11
C GLY A 191 -10.64 -7.64 0.99
N GLU A 192 -10.80 -8.50 -0.02
CA GLU A 192 -9.85 -9.56 -0.31
C GLU A 192 -8.45 -9.02 -0.64
N VAL A 193 -8.35 -7.91 -1.39
CA VAL A 193 -7.07 -7.26 -1.67
C VAL A 193 -6.44 -6.77 -0.37
N ILE A 194 -7.23 -6.18 0.54
CA ILE A 194 -6.73 -5.68 1.82
C ILE A 194 -6.16 -6.82 2.68
N MET A 195 -6.88 -7.93 2.78
CA MET A 195 -6.52 -9.06 3.64
C MET A 195 -5.40 -9.92 3.04
N LYS A 196 -5.40 -10.16 1.73
CA LYS A 196 -4.45 -11.06 1.05
C LYS A 196 -3.24 -10.36 0.43
N SER A 197 -3.22 -9.02 0.40
CA SER A 197 -2.10 -8.29 -0.21
C SER A 197 -0.78 -8.64 0.47
N ARG A 198 0.16 -9.22 -0.29
CA ARG A 198 1.54 -9.49 0.09
C ARG A 198 2.42 -9.14 -1.12
N GLY A 199 3.52 -8.41 -0.93
CA GLY A 199 4.46 -8.10 -2.02
C GLY A 199 3.92 -7.10 -3.07
N ASN A 200 3.94 -7.46 -4.36
CA ASN A 200 3.82 -6.55 -5.51
C ASN A 200 2.42 -5.97 -5.80
N VAL A 201 1.59 -5.85 -4.76
CA VAL A 201 0.18 -5.45 -4.88
C VAL A 201 0.02 -4.03 -5.40
N TRP A 202 1.02 -3.17 -5.23
CA TRP A 202 1.03 -1.84 -5.84
C TRP A 202 0.81 -1.89 -7.35
N ARG A 203 1.52 -2.76 -8.07
CA ARG A 203 1.34 -2.92 -9.53
C ARG A 203 0.00 -3.54 -9.87
N ASP A 204 -0.42 -4.57 -9.12
CA ASP A 204 -1.68 -5.28 -9.39
C ASP A 204 -2.89 -4.38 -9.18
N VAL A 205 -2.91 -3.59 -8.12
CA VAL A 205 -3.97 -2.62 -7.86
C VAL A 205 -3.97 -1.57 -8.95
N LEU A 206 -2.84 -0.95 -9.29
CA LEU A 206 -2.77 0.02 -10.38
C LEU A 206 -3.24 -0.56 -11.73
N ARG A 207 -2.91 -1.82 -12.04
CA ARG A 207 -3.39 -2.50 -13.24
C ARG A 207 -4.89 -2.76 -13.24
N SER A 208 -5.46 -3.00 -12.06
CA SER A 208 -6.91 -3.15 -11.88
C SER A 208 -7.68 -1.84 -12.00
N LEU A 209 -7.01 -0.70 -11.82
CA LEU A 209 -7.65 0.60 -11.99
C LEU A 209 -7.91 0.85 -13.48
N ASN A 210 -9.17 1.16 -13.80
CA ASN A 210 -9.57 1.53 -15.15
C ASN A 210 -9.43 3.04 -15.38
N ASN A 211 -8.27 3.60 -15.04
CA ASN A 211 -8.00 5.03 -15.11
C ASN A 211 -6.58 5.33 -15.64
N LYS A 212 -6.24 6.62 -15.77
CA LYS A 212 -4.97 7.07 -16.36
C LYS A 212 -3.74 6.63 -15.57
N TYR A 213 -3.87 6.30 -14.29
CA TYR A 213 -2.74 5.93 -13.42
C TYR A 213 -2.34 4.46 -13.58
N ARG A 214 -3.07 3.66 -14.37
CA ARG A 214 -2.63 2.30 -14.72
C ARG A 214 -1.20 2.26 -15.26
N ILE A 215 -0.77 3.30 -15.97
CA ILE A 215 0.59 3.43 -16.51
C ILE A 215 1.66 3.47 -15.41
N TRP A 216 1.31 3.86 -14.18
CA TRP A 216 2.22 3.87 -13.03
C TRP A 216 2.77 2.46 -12.73
N ALA A 217 1.99 1.41 -12.98
CA ALA A 217 2.40 0.03 -12.74
C ALA A 217 3.62 -0.41 -13.57
N GLU A 218 3.89 0.27 -14.69
CA GLU A 218 4.94 -0.09 -15.64
C GLU A 218 6.26 0.67 -15.40
N PHE A 219 6.30 1.61 -14.45
CA PHE A 219 7.55 2.32 -14.12
C PHE A 219 8.53 1.41 -13.36
N PRO A 220 9.85 1.54 -13.61
CA PRO A 220 10.89 0.78 -12.92
C PRO A 220 11.10 1.25 -11.47
N GLU A 221 11.51 0.34 -10.57
CA GLU A 221 11.76 0.64 -9.14
C GLU A 221 12.96 1.55 -8.91
N SER A 222 13.97 1.43 -9.78
CA SER A 222 15.11 2.33 -9.83
C SER A 222 15.39 2.66 -11.30
N PRO A 223 15.74 3.92 -11.64
CA PRO A 223 16.25 4.28 -12.97
C PRO A 223 17.45 3.44 -13.42
N GLU A 224 18.14 2.82 -12.46
CA GLU A 224 19.36 2.03 -12.66
C GLU A 224 19.11 0.53 -12.89
N MET A 225 17.88 0.04 -12.67
CA MET A 225 17.52 -1.38 -12.78
C MET A 225 17.10 -1.81 -14.21
N ASN A 226 17.51 -1.06 -15.23
CA ASN A 226 17.29 -1.37 -16.66
C ASN A 226 18.60 -1.59 -17.41
#